data_AF-A0A2G5RDW4-F1
#
_entry.id   AF-A0A2G5RDW4-F1
#
_cell.length_a   1.000
_cell.length_b   1.000
_cell.length_c   1.000
_cell.angle_alpha   90.00
_cell.angle_beta   90.00
_cell.angle_gamma   90.00
#
_symmetry.space_group_name_H-M   'P 1'
#
loop_
_entity.id
_entity.type
_entity.pdbx_description
1 polymer ?
#
loop_
_entity_poly.entity_id
_entity_poly.type
_entity_poly.pdbx_seq_one_letter_code
_entity_poly.pdbx_strand_id
1 'polypeptide(L)'
;MPAQITALPTPPSTNDPANFNTRADAFLGQMPTFVTQANALATEVNGLAVQVTADKASAAASATTATTKATQAADQVGLAANQVTLAAGQVTLAAGQVALATTQAGIATTKANDAAAILAQVQNVASGVSFSTTSLTSNAIAVGTKTWTVSSGESFVEGMPIYAVAHGDPSRFMVGVCTSYAGTTLTVAVTQTSATTGTISNWDISIGGVPGVPGAGFPAGGLPGQLFRKKSAVDFDTEWVPDNGGNLFSWQQQGI
;
A
#
# COMPACT_ATOMS: atom_id res chain seq x y z
N MET A 1 -1.79 -34.51 -86.63
CA MET A 1 -0.49 -34.91 -87.20
C MET A 1 0.01 -33.76 -88.04
N PRO A 2 1.32 -33.47 -88.06
CA PRO A 2 1.86 -32.34 -88.81
C PRO A 2 1.49 -32.48 -90.29
N ALA A 3 1.26 -31.35 -90.95
CA ALA A 3 1.05 -31.30 -92.38
C ALA A 3 2.26 -31.95 -93.07
N GLN A 4 1.98 -32.95 -93.90
CA GLN A 4 2.99 -33.66 -94.66
C GLN A 4 2.75 -33.47 -96.15
N ILE A 5 3.85 -33.32 -96.87
CA ILE A 5 3.85 -33.29 -98.32
C ILE A 5 4.00 -34.73 -98.81
N THR A 6 3.05 -35.20 -99.62
CA THR A 6 3.12 -36.52 -100.24
C THR A 6 4.23 -36.52 -101.30
N ALA A 7 5.01 -37.61 -101.36
CA ALA A 7 6.05 -37.77 -102.38
C ALA A 7 5.44 -37.74 -103.79
N LEU A 8 6.11 -37.03 -104.70
CA LEU A 8 5.67 -36.94 -106.09
C LEU A 8 5.90 -38.28 -106.84
N PRO A 9 5.07 -38.61 -107.84
CA PRO A 9 5.29 -39.78 -108.69
C PRO A 9 6.60 -39.68 -109.47
N THR A 10 7.10 -40.82 -109.95
CA THR A 10 8.32 -40.88 -110.77
C THR A 10 8.23 -39.92 -111.96
N PRO A 11 9.20 -39.01 -112.13
CA PRO A 11 9.13 -38.00 -113.18
C PRO A 11 9.23 -38.64 -114.58
N PRO A 12 8.65 -37.99 -115.60
CA PRO A 12 8.83 -38.41 -116.99
C PRO A 12 10.30 -38.25 -117.41
N SER A 13 10.80 -39.17 -118.25
CA SER A 13 12.19 -39.17 -118.72
C SER A 13 12.26 -39.48 -120.20
N THR A 14 13.04 -38.71 -120.94
CA THR A 14 13.30 -38.91 -122.37
C THR A 14 14.01 -40.23 -122.67
N ASN A 15 14.58 -40.89 -121.64
CA ASN A 15 15.21 -42.20 -121.75
C ASN A 15 14.20 -43.37 -121.64
N ASP A 16 12.91 -43.09 -121.39
CA ASP A 16 11.82 -44.08 -121.35
C ASP A 16 10.60 -43.57 -122.14
N PRO A 17 10.67 -43.52 -123.49
CA PRO A 17 9.63 -42.90 -124.32
C PRO A 17 8.28 -43.61 -124.22
N ALA A 18 8.29 -44.92 -123.97
CA ALA A 18 7.09 -45.75 -123.87
C ALA A 18 6.18 -45.34 -122.69
N ASN A 19 6.77 -44.81 -121.60
CA ASN A 19 6.03 -44.42 -120.39
C ASN A 19 6.00 -42.90 -120.13
N PHE A 20 6.61 -42.09 -121.00
CA PHE A 20 6.79 -40.65 -120.78
C PHE A 20 5.45 -39.91 -120.52
N ASN A 21 4.48 -40.06 -121.42
CA ASN A 21 3.20 -39.35 -121.33
C ASN A 21 2.41 -39.76 -120.07
N THR A 22 2.34 -41.06 -119.78
CA THR A 22 1.65 -41.57 -118.58
C THR A 22 2.28 -41.04 -117.29
N ARG A 23 3.62 -40.98 -117.21
CA ARG A 23 4.31 -40.39 -116.05
C ARG A 23 4.19 -38.87 -116.00
N ALA A 24 4.17 -38.19 -117.14
CA ALA A 24 3.98 -36.75 -117.22
C ALA A 24 2.59 -36.34 -116.73
N ASP A 25 1.54 -37.03 -117.18
CA ASP A 25 0.16 -36.79 -116.74
C ASP A 25 -0.02 -37.09 -115.25
N ALA A 26 0.59 -38.18 -114.76
CA ALA A 26 0.56 -38.53 -113.33
C ALA A 26 1.30 -37.49 -112.47
N PHE A 27 2.45 -37.00 -112.92
CA PHE A 27 3.23 -35.98 -112.20
C PHE A 27 2.51 -34.63 -112.17
N LEU A 28 2.01 -34.17 -113.33
CA LEU A 28 1.27 -32.91 -113.43
C LEU A 28 -0.06 -32.97 -112.66
N GLY A 29 -0.72 -34.12 -112.65
CA GLY A 29 -1.93 -34.36 -111.87
C GLY A 29 -1.74 -34.24 -110.35
N GLN A 30 -0.51 -34.39 -109.83
CA GLN A 30 -0.20 -34.27 -108.40
C GLN A 30 0.23 -32.85 -107.96
N MET A 31 0.52 -31.94 -108.88
CA MET A 31 0.93 -30.55 -108.54
C MET A 31 -0.12 -29.78 -107.72
N PRO A 32 -1.44 -29.87 -108.00
CA PRO A 32 -2.44 -29.20 -107.18
C PRO A 32 -2.48 -29.71 -105.73
N THR A 33 -2.27 -31.02 -105.54
CA THR A 33 -2.17 -31.64 -104.21
C THR A 33 -0.94 -31.15 -103.46
N PHE A 34 0.22 -31.06 -104.14
CA PHE A 34 1.44 -30.50 -103.57
C PHE A 34 1.24 -29.05 -103.10
N VAL A 35 0.65 -28.18 -103.93
CA VAL A 35 0.37 -26.77 -103.58
C VAL A 35 -0.53 -26.69 -102.33
N THR A 36 -1.55 -27.54 -102.26
CA THR A 36 -2.46 -27.59 -101.11
C THR A 36 -1.72 -27.98 -99.83
N GLN A 37 -0.91 -29.03 -99.88
CA GLN A 37 -0.13 -29.51 -98.73
C GLN A 37 0.96 -28.50 -98.31
N ALA A 38 1.62 -27.85 -99.26
CA ALA A 38 2.62 -26.81 -98.98
C ALA A 38 1.99 -25.60 -98.28
N ASN A 39 0.82 -25.15 -98.72
CA ASN A 39 0.09 -24.06 -98.06
C ASN A 39 -0.40 -24.45 -96.66
N ALA A 40 -0.82 -25.70 -96.47
CA ALA A 40 -1.18 -26.23 -95.15
C ALA A 40 0.03 -26.24 -94.20
N LEU A 41 1.19 -26.69 -94.68
CA LEU A 41 2.44 -26.64 -93.91
C LEU A 41 2.86 -25.21 -93.56
N ALA A 42 2.78 -24.27 -94.49
CA ALA A 42 3.07 -22.86 -94.23
C ALA A 42 2.15 -22.28 -93.14
N THR A 43 0.88 -22.66 -93.14
CA THR A 43 -0.09 -22.26 -92.12
C THR A 43 0.28 -22.82 -90.75
N GLU A 44 0.65 -24.10 -90.67
CA GLU A 44 1.09 -24.74 -89.42
C GLU A 44 2.36 -24.08 -88.85
N VAL A 45 3.37 -23.85 -89.70
CA VAL A 45 4.62 -23.19 -89.28
C VAL A 45 4.36 -21.78 -88.76
N ASN A 46 3.49 -21.01 -89.43
CA ASN A 46 3.10 -19.68 -88.95
C ASN A 46 2.37 -19.76 -87.60
N GLY A 47 1.49 -20.74 -87.41
CA GLY A 47 0.81 -20.99 -86.13
C GLY A 47 1.81 -21.34 -85.01
N LEU A 48 2.77 -22.21 -85.28
CA LEU A 48 3.80 -22.59 -84.32
C LEU A 48 4.70 -21.41 -83.94
N ALA A 49 5.05 -20.53 -84.89
CA ALA A 49 5.83 -19.32 -84.62
C ALA A 49 5.10 -18.36 -83.67
N VAL A 50 3.78 -18.21 -83.83
CA VAL A 50 2.93 -17.45 -82.91
C VAL A 50 2.91 -18.11 -81.53
N GLN A 51 2.72 -19.42 -81.46
CA GLN A 51 2.72 -20.16 -80.20
C GLN A 51 4.05 -20.01 -79.43
N VAL A 52 5.18 -20.18 -80.11
CA VAL A 52 6.52 -20.00 -79.52
C VAL A 52 6.69 -18.59 -78.96
N THR A 53 6.15 -17.57 -79.64
CA THR A 53 6.19 -16.18 -79.16
C THR A 53 5.34 -16.02 -77.88
N ALA A 54 4.16 -16.64 -77.82
CA ALA A 54 3.30 -16.64 -76.65
C ALA A 54 3.93 -17.41 -75.47
N ASP A 55 4.54 -18.56 -75.72
CA ASP A 55 5.21 -19.38 -74.72
C ASP A 55 6.42 -18.63 -74.13
N LYS A 56 7.20 -17.94 -74.98
CA LYS A 56 8.30 -17.06 -74.54
C LYS A 56 7.80 -15.96 -73.61
N ALA A 57 6.70 -15.29 -73.95
CA ALA A 57 6.11 -14.25 -73.11
C ALA A 57 5.63 -14.82 -71.76
N SER A 58 5.01 -16.01 -71.77
CA SER A 58 4.53 -16.69 -70.57
C SER A 58 5.68 -17.14 -69.66
N ALA A 59 6.79 -17.62 -70.24
CA ALA A 59 8.00 -17.97 -69.52
C ALA A 59 8.64 -16.74 -68.86
N ALA A 60 8.71 -15.62 -69.57
CA ALA A 60 9.20 -14.35 -69.01
C ALA A 60 8.34 -13.84 -67.86
N ALA A 61 7.00 -13.92 -67.97
CA ALA A 61 6.08 -13.57 -66.90
C ALA A 61 6.24 -14.47 -65.66
N SER A 62 6.45 -15.77 -65.88
CA SER A 62 6.71 -16.74 -64.82
C SER A 62 8.02 -16.43 -64.08
N ALA A 63 9.08 -16.05 -64.79
CA ALA A 63 10.36 -15.65 -64.21
C ALA A 63 10.23 -14.37 -63.34
N THR A 64 9.50 -13.36 -63.81
CA THR A 64 9.21 -12.14 -63.04
C THR A 64 8.41 -12.45 -61.77
N THR A 65 7.44 -13.36 -61.86
CA THR A 65 6.62 -13.80 -60.71
C THR A 65 7.49 -14.51 -59.68
N ALA A 66 8.37 -15.42 -60.11
CA ALA A 66 9.30 -16.12 -59.23
C ALA A 66 10.24 -15.14 -58.50
N THR A 67 10.75 -14.13 -59.21
CA THR A 67 11.60 -13.08 -58.63
C THR A 67 10.84 -12.27 -57.58
N THR A 68 9.62 -11.84 -57.90
CA THR A 68 8.75 -11.11 -56.96
C THR A 68 8.46 -11.94 -55.71
N LYS A 69 8.19 -13.24 -55.87
CA LYS A 69 7.93 -14.15 -54.74
C LYS A 69 9.17 -14.37 -53.87
N ALA A 70 10.36 -14.42 -54.47
CA ALA A 70 11.61 -14.49 -53.72
C ALA A 70 11.83 -13.23 -52.86
N THR A 71 11.58 -12.04 -53.41
CA THR A 71 11.66 -10.78 -52.65
C THR A 71 10.64 -10.75 -51.51
N GLN A 72 9.36 -11.09 -51.77
CA GLN A 72 8.33 -11.16 -50.74
C GLN A 72 8.70 -12.11 -49.60
N ALA A 73 9.30 -13.27 -49.92
CA ALA A 73 9.76 -14.21 -48.91
C ALA A 73 10.90 -13.64 -48.07
N ALA A 74 11.85 -12.93 -48.68
CA ALA A 74 12.94 -12.26 -47.97
C ALA A 74 12.42 -11.17 -47.02
N ASP A 75 11.47 -10.35 -47.47
CA ASP A 75 10.83 -9.33 -46.65
C ASP A 75 10.09 -9.96 -45.46
N GLN A 76 9.36 -11.06 -45.69
CA GLN A 76 8.64 -11.78 -44.64
C GLN A 76 9.58 -12.34 -43.56
N VAL A 77 10.77 -12.81 -43.95
CA VAL A 77 11.81 -13.24 -42.99
C VAL A 77 12.30 -12.06 -42.15
N GLY A 78 12.50 -10.88 -42.76
CA GLY A 78 12.88 -9.67 -42.03
C GLY A 78 11.82 -9.22 -41.03
N LEU A 79 10.54 -9.24 -41.42
CA LEU A 79 9.43 -8.94 -40.53
C LEU A 79 9.36 -9.92 -39.34
N ALA A 80 9.55 -11.22 -39.61
CA ALA A 80 9.57 -12.24 -38.56
C ALA A 80 10.73 -12.01 -37.57
N ALA A 81 11.93 -11.65 -38.05
CA ALA A 81 13.07 -11.32 -37.19
C ALA A 81 12.80 -10.10 -36.29
N ASN A 82 12.17 -9.06 -36.82
CA ASN A 82 11.77 -7.89 -36.05
C ASN A 82 10.71 -8.24 -35.00
N GLN A 83 9.75 -9.11 -35.34
CA GLN A 83 8.72 -9.56 -34.41
C GLN A 83 9.32 -10.34 -33.23
N VAL A 84 10.31 -11.20 -33.48
CA VAL A 84 11.05 -11.94 -32.43
C VAL A 84 11.80 -10.97 -31.52
N THR A 85 12.43 -9.94 -32.08
CA THR A 85 13.15 -8.92 -31.30
C THR A 85 12.20 -8.14 -30.39
N LEU A 86 11.03 -7.74 -30.90
CA LEU A 86 10.00 -7.07 -30.11
C LEU A 86 9.49 -7.96 -28.97
N ALA A 87 9.22 -9.22 -29.25
CA ALA A 87 8.78 -10.18 -28.24
C ALA A 87 9.84 -10.36 -27.13
N ALA A 88 11.13 -10.43 -27.48
CA ALA A 88 12.21 -10.49 -26.50
C ALA A 88 12.27 -9.23 -25.60
N GLY A 89 12.03 -8.05 -26.19
CA GLY A 89 11.91 -6.79 -25.43
C GLY A 89 10.73 -6.81 -24.45
N GLN A 90 9.57 -7.32 -24.87
CA GLN A 90 8.39 -7.46 -24.02
C GLN A 90 8.62 -8.43 -22.85
N VAL A 91 9.28 -9.56 -23.08
CA VAL A 91 9.66 -10.50 -22.02
C VAL A 91 10.60 -9.85 -21.00
N THR A 92 11.57 -9.05 -21.47
CA THR A 92 12.49 -8.32 -20.59
C THR A 92 11.75 -7.29 -19.72
N LEU A 93 10.82 -6.54 -20.31
CA LEU A 93 9.99 -5.58 -19.57
C LEU A 93 9.12 -6.28 -18.51
N ALA A 94 8.48 -7.40 -18.88
CA ALA A 94 7.67 -8.18 -17.95
C ALA A 94 8.51 -8.72 -16.78
N ALA A 95 9.73 -9.20 -17.03
CA ALA A 95 10.64 -9.63 -15.97
C ALA A 95 10.98 -8.49 -15.00
N GLY A 96 11.23 -7.28 -15.53
CA GLY A 96 11.46 -6.08 -14.71
C GLY A 96 10.26 -5.70 -13.84
N GLN A 97 9.04 -5.79 -14.39
CA GLN A 97 7.80 -5.54 -13.64
C GLN A 97 7.59 -6.54 -12.50
N VAL A 98 7.89 -7.83 -12.74
CA VAL A 98 7.83 -8.87 -11.70
C VAL A 98 8.82 -8.56 -10.57
N ALA A 99 10.07 -8.22 -10.89
CA ALA A 99 11.07 -7.88 -9.87
C ALA A 99 10.66 -6.68 -9.00
N LEU A 100 10.07 -5.65 -9.62
CA LEU A 100 9.53 -4.50 -8.90
C LEU A 100 8.37 -4.91 -7.97
N ALA A 101 7.45 -5.74 -8.45
CA ALA A 101 6.34 -6.25 -7.64
C ALA A 101 6.84 -7.07 -6.45
N THR A 102 7.84 -7.93 -6.62
CA THR A 102 8.47 -8.68 -5.52
C THR A 102 9.09 -7.75 -4.48
N THR A 103 9.80 -6.72 -4.93
CA THR A 103 10.40 -5.71 -4.03
C THR A 103 9.32 -4.98 -3.23
N GLN A 104 8.25 -4.56 -3.90
CA GLN A 104 7.15 -3.84 -3.26
C GLN A 104 6.38 -4.70 -2.26
N ALA A 105 6.23 -6.01 -2.54
CA ALA A 105 5.65 -6.97 -1.60
C ALA A 105 6.52 -7.11 -0.34
N GLY A 106 7.85 -7.20 -0.49
CA GLY A 106 8.77 -7.23 0.64
C GLY A 106 8.67 -5.99 1.52
N ILE A 107 8.62 -4.79 0.90
CA ILE A 107 8.41 -3.52 1.62
C ILE A 107 7.08 -3.53 2.38
N ALA A 108 6.00 -4.05 1.78
CA ALA A 108 4.70 -4.14 2.43
C ALA A 108 4.74 -5.08 3.66
N THR A 109 5.43 -6.21 3.56
CA THR A 109 5.66 -7.11 4.70
C THR A 109 6.44 -6.43 5.83
N THR A 110 7.54 -5.74 5.51
CA THR A 110 8.31 -4.98 6.52
C THR A 110 7.44 -3.93 7.20
N LYS A 111 6.69 -3.13 6.43
CA LYS A 111 5.79 -2.11 6.99
C LYS A 111 4.71 -2.71 7.89
N ALA A 112 4.18 -3.88 7.54
CA ALA A 112 3.21 -4.58 8.37
C ALA A 112 3.83 -5.04 9.70
N ASN A 113 5.06 -5.57 9.66
CA ASN A 113 5.80 -5.97 10.85
C ASN A 113 6.15 -4.76 11.74
N ASP A 114 6.61 -3.66 11.14
CA ASP A 114 6.91 -2.42 11.85
C ASP A 114 5.66 -1.87 12.54
N ALA A 115 4.52 -1.85 11.83
CA ALA A 115 3.24 -1.43 12.40
C ALA A 115 2.79 -2.32 13.56
N ALA A 116 2.96 -3.65 13.45
CA ALA A 116 2.65 -4.58 14.53
C ALA A 116 3.56 -4.36 15.76
N ALA A 117 4.85 -4.13 15.53
CA ALA A 117 5.81 -3.83 16.60
C ALA A 117 5.49 -2.51 17.32
N ILE A 118 5.14 -1.47 16.56
CA ILE A 118 4.70 -0.18 17.12
C ILE A 118 3.43 -0.36 17.94
N LEU A 119 2.44 -1.12 17.45
CA LEU A 119 1.21 -1.39 18.19
C LEU A 119 1.51 -2.07 19.54
N ALA A 120 2.38 -3.07 19.55
CA ALA A 120 2.79 -3.75 20.77
C ALA A 120 3.49 -2.78 21.75
N GLN A 121 4.38 -1.91 21.25
CA GLN A 121 5.02 -0.88 22.09
C GLN A 121 4.00 0.11 22.68
N VAL A 122 3.06 0.60 21.86
CA VAL A 122 1.99 1.50 22.32
C VAL A 122 1.14 0.84 23.39
N GLN A 123 0.77 -0.43 23.21
CA GLN A 123 0.01 -1.19 24.20
C GLN A 123 0.80 -1.37 25.50
N ASN A 124 2.09 -1.69 25.43
CA ASN A 124 2.94 -1.81 26.61
C ASN A 124 3.09 -0.49 27.37
N VAL A 125 3.18 0.65 26.67
CA VAL A 125 3.23 1.98 27.30
C VAL A 125 1.86 2.34 27.90
N ALA A 126 0.75 2.02 27.24
CA ALA A 126 -0.59 2.31 27.73
C ALA A 126 -0.99 1.42 28.93
N SER A 127 -0.53 0.17 28.97
CA SER A 127 -0.69 -0.74 30.11
C SER A 127 0.38 -0.54 31.19
N GLY A 128 1.44 0.21 30.88
CA GLY A 128 2.49 0.57 31.82
C GLY A 128 2.05 1.75 32.68
N VAL A 129 1.64 1.44 33.91
CA VAL A 129 1.53 2.35 35.06
C VAL A 129 0.52 3.51 34.93
N SER A 130 -0.69 3.32 35.45
CA SER A 130 -1.57 4.47 35.77
C SER A 130 -1.23 5.03 37.16
N PHE A 131 -1.14 6.36 37.23
CA PHE A 131 -0.95 7.13 38.48
C PHE A 131 -2.28 7.62 39.08
N SER A 132 -3.38 7.22 38.45
CA SER A 132 -4.75 7.49 38.88
C SER A 132 -5.67 6.33 38.47
N THR A 133 -6.64 6.00 39.32
CA THR A 133 -7.59 4.91 39.12
C THR A 133 -8.97 5.33 39.64
N THR A 134 -10.02 4.61 39.28
CA THR A 134 -11.36 4.82 39.84
C THR A 134 -11.77 3.62 40.69
N SER A 135 -12.45 3.88 41.81
CA SER A 135 -12.93 2.85 42.72
C SER A 135 -14.45 2.76 42.67
N LEU A 136 -14.96 1.53 42.51
CA LEU A 136 -16.39 1.20 42.56
C LEU A 136 -16.91 0.89 43.98
N THR A 137 -16.03 0.94 45.00
CA THR A 137 -16.42 0.68 46.40
C THR A 137 -16.86 1.92 47.14
N SER A 138 -17.89 1.73 47.97
CA SER A 138 -18.47 2.79 48.79
C SER A 138 -17.70 3.02 50.09
N ASN A 139 -17.24 4.25 50.31
CA ASN A 139 -16.56 4.66 51.54
C ASN A 139 -17.15 5.96 52.08
N ALA A 140 -17.26 6.05 53.41
CA ALA A 140 -17.67 7.26 54.11
C ALA A 140 -16.49 8.19 54.38
N ILE A 141 -16.69 9.49 54.18
CA ILE A 141 -15.73 10.56 54.51
C ILE A 141 -15.45 10.57 56.01
N ALA A 142 -14.31 9.99 56.39
CA ALA A 142 -13.83 9.92 57.76
C ALA A 142 -12.33 9.60 57.77
N VAL A 143 -11.65 10.03 58.84
CA VAL A 143 -10.27 9.63 59.13
C VAL A 143 -10.19 8.15 59.51
N GLY A 144 -8.99 7.59 59.43
CA GLY A 144 -8.70 6.18 59.70
C GLY A 144 -8.55 5.35 58.42
N THR A 145 -8.44 4.04 58.59
CA THR A 145 -8.19 3.11 57.48
C THR A 145 -9.40 3.03 56.56
N LYS A 146 -9.19 3.25 55.26
CA LYS A 146 -10.16 3.05 54.18
C LYS A 146 -9.61 2.07 53.16
N THR A 147 -10.50 1.27 52.60
CA THR A 147 -10.14 0.26 51.61
C THR A 147 -10.99 0.48 50.36
N TRP A 148 -10.33 0.54 49.21
CA TRP A 148 -10.97 0.67 47.91
C TRP A 148 -10.62 -0.49 47.00
N THR A 149 -11.60 -0.95 46.21
CA THR A 149 -11.34 -1.86 45.09
C THR A 149 -11.04 -1.05 43.85
N VAL A 150 -9.81 -1.19 43.35
CA VAL A 150 -9.26 -0.49 42.18
C VAL A 150 -8.77 -1.52 41.16
N SER A 151 -8.42 -1.07 39.96
CA SER A 151 -7.81 -1.95 38.96
C SER A 151 -6.49 -2.53 39.46
N SER A 152 -6.10 -3.70 38.94
CA SER A 152 -4.79 -4.30 39.24
C SER A 152 -3.68 -3.72 38.36
N GLY A 153 -2.46 -3.63 38.90
CA GLY A 153 -1.29 -3.14 38.14
C GLY A 153 -1.06 -1.63 38.20
N GLU A 154 -1.69 -0.94 39.15
CA GLU A 154 -1.48 0.48 39.40
C GLU A 154 -0.16 0.75 40.15
N SER A 155 0.39 1.96 40.05
CA SER A 155 1.68 2.32 40.68
C SER A 155 1.59 2.70 42.16
N PHE A 156 0.61 2.17 42.89
CA PHE A 156 0.48 2.44 44.32
C PHE A 156 1.46 1.58 45.12
N VAL A 157 2.34 2.23 45.87
CA VAL A 157 3.28 1.58 46.79
C VAL A 157 2.97 2.03 48.21
N GLU A 158 3.24 1.16 49.19
CA GLU A 158 3.16 1.50 50.60
C GLU A 158 4.01 2.75 50.91
N GLY A 159 3.44 3.67 51.69
CA GLY A 159 4.05 4.95 52.05
C GLY A 159 3.79 6.09 51.06
N MET A 160 3.26 5.83 49.86
CA MET A 160 2.95 6.91 48.91
C MET A 160 1.72 7.70 49.36
N PRO A 161 1.74 9.05 49.30
CA PRO A 161 0.56 9.88 49.53
C PRO A 161 -0.51 9.61 48.47
N ILE A 162 -1.75 9.49 48.91
CA ILE A 162 -2.93 9.23 48.08
C ILE A 162 -3.92 10.37 48.24
N TYR A 163 -4.46 10.82 47.12
CA TYR A 163 -5.53 11.79 47.04
C TYR A 163 -6.76 11.12 46.42
N ALA A 164 -7.84 11.00 47.18
CA ALA A 164 -9.10 10.41 46.73
C ALA A 164 -10.19 11.48 46.71
N VAL A 165 -10.84 11.64 45.57
CA VAL A 165 -11.89 12.66 45.33
C VAL A 165 -13.18 11.97 44.93
N ALA A 166 -14.32 12.49 45.38
CA ALA A 166 -15.61 12.01 44.92
C ALA A 166 -15.78 12.30 43.42
N HIS A 167 -16.17 11.29 42.65
CA HIS A 167 -16.34 11.45 41.21
C HIS A 167 -17.40 12.53 40.90
N GLY A 168 -17.01 13.55 40.15
CA GLY A 168 -17.89 14.67 39.77
C GLY A 168 -18.16 15.72 40.87
N ASP A 169 -17.60 15.57 42.08
CA ASP A 169 -17.73 16.55 43.17
C ASP A 169 -16.38 16.78 43.88
N PRO A 170 -15.58 17.77 43.43
CA PRO A 170 -14.25 18.02 43.97
C PRO A 170 -14.26 18.61 45.39
N SER A 171 -15.42 19.01 45.92
CA SER A 171 -15.54 19.52 47.28
C SER A 171 -15.42 18.42 48.35
N ARG A 172 -15.51 17.16 47.93
CA ARG A 172 -15.50 15.97 48.78
C ARG A 172 -14.26 15.15 48.49
N PHE A 173 -13.31 15.14 49.43
CA PHE A 173 -12.03 14.47 49.25
C PHE A 173 -11.49 13.87 50.55
N MET A 174 -10.54 12.95 50.38
CA MET A 174 -9.75 12.35 51.44
C MET A 174 -8.28 12.36 51.02
N VAL A 175 -7.40 12.65 51.97
CA VAL A 175 -5.95 12.56 51.78
C VAL A 175 -5.38 11.62 52.83
N GLY A 176 -4.52 10.73 52.41
CA GLY A 176 -3.91 9.74 53.28
C GLY A 176 -2.64 9.16 52.69
N VAL A 177 -2.10 8.15 53.37
CA VAL A 177 -0.94 7.39 52.89
C VAL A 177 -1.36 5.96 52.58
N CYS A 178 -0.91 5.43 51.45
CA CYS A 178 -1.10 4.03 51.10
C CYS A 178 -0.42 3.15 52.16
N THR A 179 -1.15 2.22 52.75
CA THR A 179 -0.60 1.25 53.71
C THR A 179 -0.44 -0.14 53.11
N SER A 180 -1.19 -0.46 52.05
CA SER A 180 -1.04 -1.71 51.31
C SER A 180 -1.78 -1.63 49.97
N TYR A 181 -1.18 -2.20 48.93
CA TYR A 181 -1.85 -2.43 47.65
C TYR A 181 -1.53 -3.84 47.17
N ALA A 182 -2.56 -4.67 47.02
CA ALA A 182 -2.40 -6.06 46.61
C ALA A 182 -3.55 -6.47 45.67
N GLY A 183 -3.18 -6.95 44.47
CA GLY A 183 -4.14 -7.32 43.44
C GLY A 183 -5.00 -6.12 43.04
N THR A 184 -6.23 -6.07 43.53
CA THR A 184 -7.22 -5.01 43.28
C THR A 184 -7.59 -4.23 44.54
N THR A 185 -6.97 -4.52 45.69
CA THR A 185 -7.35 -3.92 46.98
C THR A 185 -6.30 -2.88 47.39
N LEU A 186 -6.70 -1.61 47.43
CA LEU A 186 -5.90 -0.49 47.92
C LEU A 186 -6.37 -0.11 49.32
N THR A 187 -5.47 -0.11 50.30
CA THR A 187 -5.73 0.33 51.67
C THR A 187 -4.94 1.58 51.98
N VAL A 188 -5.62 2.59 52.53
CA VAL A 188 -5.05 3.91 52.80
C VAL A 188 -5.40 4.31 54.22
N ALA A 189 -4.40 4.80 54.95
CA ALA A 189 -4.63 5.49 56.21
C ALA A 189 -4.97 6.96 55.92
N VAL A 190 -6.26 7.30 56.01
CA VAL A 190 -6.76 8.66 55.76
C VAL A 190 -6.50 9.54 56.99
N THR A 191 -5.76 10.63 56.78
CA THR A 191 -5.37 11.58 57.83
C THR A 191 -6.04 12.93 57.68
N GLN A 192 -6.57 13.26 56.50
CA GLN A 192 -7.28 14.50 56.23
C GLN A 192 -8.53 14.22 55.38
N THR A 193 -9.62 14.92 55.69
CA THR A 193 -10.87 14.84 54.94
C THR A 193 -11.41 16.24 54.65
N SER A 194 -12.25 16.37 53.63
CA SER A 194 -13.08 17.55 53.43
C SER A 194 -13.99 17.81 54.64
N ALA A 195 -14.42 19.06 54.83
CA ALA A 195 -15.40 19.43 55.87
C ALA A 195 -16.80 18.83 55.61
N THR A 196 -17.10 18.52 54.35
CA THR A 196 -18.33 17.86 53.93
C THR A 196 -18.29 16.36 54.26
N THR A 197 -19.31 15.84 54.94
CA THR A 197 -19.43 14.43 55.32
C THR A 197 -20.30 13.64 54.33
N GLY A 198 -20.32 12.32 54.47
CA GLY A 198 -21.23 11.43 53.73
C GLY A 198 -20.54 10.27 53.04
N THR A 199 -21.33 9.30 52.61
CA THR A 199 -20.88 8.08 51.92
C THR A 199 -20.86 8.30 50.42
N ILE A 200 -19.75 7.96 49.76
CA ILE A 200 -19.56 8.05 48.32
C ILE A 200 -19.33 6.67 47.75
N SER A 201 -20.09 6.32 46.70
CA SER A 201 -20.00 5.04 45.99
C SER A 201 -18.91 4.99 44.90
N ASN A 202 -18.47 6.13 44.38
CA ASN A 202 -17.46 6.21 43.31
C ASN A 202 -16.37 7.25 43.63
N TRP A 203 -15.11 6.81 43.61
CA TRP A 203 -13.94 7.62 43.98
C TRP A 203 -12.93 7.67 42.84
N ASP A 204 -12.46 8.86 42.47
CA ASP A 204 -11.28 9.06 41.64
C ASP A 204 -10.05 9.16 42.57
N ILE A 205 -9.10 8.24 42.42
CA ILE A 205 -7.96 8.07 43.32
C ILE A 205 -6.67 8.30 42.54
N SER A 206 -5.78 9.17 43.04
CA SER A 206 -4.47 9.42 42.44
C SER A 206 -3.38 9.49 43.49
N ILE A 207 -2.13 9.43 43.04
CA ILE A 207 -0.99 9.75 43.89
C ILE A 207 -1.01 11.25 44.19
N GLY A 208 -1.09 11.59 45.48
CA GLY A 208 -1.20 12.96 45.97
C GLY A 208 0.16 13.57 46.33
N GLY A 209 0.14 14.81 46.82
CA GLY A 209 1.25 15.36 47.58
C GLY A 209 1.14 14.99 49.07
N VAL A 210 2.24 15.05 49.81
CA VAL A 210 2.17 14.98 51.29
C VAL A 210 1.37 16.20 51.77
N PRO A 211 0.30 16.02 52.57
CA PRO A 211 -0.42 17.15 53.14
C PRO A 211 0.54 18.06 53.90
N GLY A 212 0.44 19.37 53.67
CA GLY A 212 1.16 20.33 54.49
C GLY A 212 0.81 20.14 55.97
N VAL A 213 1.79 20.28 56.86
CA VAL A 213 1.53 20.29 58.31
C VAL A 213 0.53 21.41 58.59
N PRO A 214 -0.62 21.14 59.24
CA PRO A 214 -1.53 22.19 59.64
C PRO A 214 -0.75 23.26 60.42
N GLY A 215 -0.86 24.52 60.00
CA GLY A 215 -0.20 25.62 60.71
C GLY A 215 -0.59 25.60 62.18
N ALA A 216 0.32 26.03 63.06
CA ALA A 216 -0.01 26.25 64.47
C ALA A 216 -1.13 27.31 64.51
N GLY A 217 -2.37 26.84 64.61
CA GLY A 217 -3.56 27.70 64.60
C GLY A 217 -3.66 28.51 65.89
N PHE A 218 -4.80 29.17 66.06
CA PHE A 218 -5.10 29.84 67.33
C PHE A 218 -5.19 28.80 68.45
N PRO A 219 -4.68 29.09 69.67
CA PRO A 219 -4.89 28.26 70.84
C PRO A 219 -6.40 28.07 71.05
N ALA A 220 -6.82 26.83 71.27
CA ALA A 220 -8.22 26.50 71.50
C ALA A 220 -8.78 27.24 72.71
N GLY A 221 -10.01 27.75 72.60
CA GLY A 221 -10.66 28.57 73.63
C GLY A 221 -10.79 30.04 73.22
N GLY A 222 -10.91 30.92 74.21
CA GLY A 222 -11.18 32.35 74.02
C GLY A 222 -12.66 32.68 74.28
N LEU A 223 -12.90 33.70 75.09
CA LEU A 223 -14.23 34.26 75.32
C LEU A 223 -14.40 35.56 74.51
N PRO A 224 -15.64 35.94 74.12
CA PRO A 224 -15.90 37.23 73.51
C PRO A 224 -15.31 38.38 74.33
N GLY A 225 -14.57 39.29 73.69
CA GLY A 225 -13.90 40.42 74.35
C GLY A 225 -12.45 40.17 74.79
N GLN A 226 -11.90 38.99 74.56
CA GLN A 226 -10.47 38.72 74.77
C GLN A 226 -9.63 39.10 73.54
N LEU A 227 -8.42 39.58 73.81
CA LEU A 227 -7.42 39.93 72.80
C LEU A 227 -6.43 38.80 72.62
N PHE A 228 -5.89 38.71 71.41
CA PHE A 228 -4.85 37.76 71.06
C PHE A 228 -3.48 38.44 71.13
N ARG A 229 -2.54 37.88 71.90
CA ARG A 229 -1.17 38.40 71.99
C ARG A 229 -0.12 37.31 71.90
N LYS A 230 1.10 37.71 71.54
CA LYS A 230 2.27 36.84 71.64
C LYS A 230 2.58 36.61 73.13
N LYS A 231 2.67 35.34 73.54
CA LYS A 231 2.96 34.96 74.93
C LYS A 231 4.44 35.06 75.25
N SER A 232 5.29 34.78 74.26
CA SER A 232 6.75 34.81 74.40
C SER A 232 7.43 35.29 73.11
N ALA A 233 8.76 35.24 73.04
CA ALA A 233 9.48 35.50 71.80
C ALA A 233 9.39 34.33 70.79
N VAL A 234 8.90 33.16 71.20
CA VAL A 234 8.79 31.96 70.35
C VAL A 234 7.70 32.14 69.30
N ASP A 235 7.97 31.70 68.08
CA ASP A 235 7.01 31.80 66.98
C ASP A 235 5.76 30.96 67.25
N PHE A 236 4.60 31.53 66.91
CA PHE A 236 3.27 30.95 67.10
C PHE A 236 2.85 30.72 68.57
N ASP A 237 3.68 31.05 69.57
CA ASP A 237 3.32 30.99 70.99
C ASP A 237 2.45 32.19 71.37
N THR A 238 1.17 31.92 71.55
CA THR A 238 0.12 32.94 71.66
C THR A 238 -0.88 32.56 72.75
N GLU A 239 -1.52 33.57 73.34
CA GLU A 239 -2.51 33.36 74.40
C GLU A 239 -3.67 34.35 74.30
N TRP A 240 -4.83 33.91 74.80
CA TRP A 240 -6.02 34.75 74.97
C TRP A 240 -5.92 35.52 76.27
N VAL A 241 -6.04 36.85 76.21
CA VAL A 241 -5.92 37.72 77.39
C VAL A 241 -7.12 38.65 77.50
N PRO A 242 -7.70 38.86 78.71
CA PRO A 242 -8.74 39.85 78.93
C PRO A 242 -8.26 41.27 78.60
N ASP A 243 -9.10 42.08 77.94
CA ASP A 243 -8.83 43.51 77.75
C ASP A 243 -9.04 44.28 79.06
N ASN A 244 -7.99 44.35 79.88
CA ASN A 244 -8.05 45.01 81.19
C ASN A 244 -7.61 46.49 81.17
N GLY A 245 -7.69 47.20 80.04
CA GLY A 245 -7.68 48.68 80.02
C GLY A 245 -6.70 49.36 79.08
N GLY A 246 -6.92 49.28 77.77
CA GLY A 246 -6.53 50.33 76.79
C GLY A 246 -5.04 50.59 76.53
N ASN A 247 -4.12 49.81 77.10
CA ASN A 247 -2.69 50.12 77.16
C ASN A 247 -1.84 49.71 75.93
N LEU A 248 -2.44 49.44 74.76
CA LEU A 248 -1.72 48.85 73.61
C LEU A 248 -1.68 49.69 72.32
N PHE A 249 -2.25 50.90 72.30
CA PHE A 249 -2.22 51.80 71.13
C PHE A 249 -1.63 53.20 71.44
N SER A 250 -0.60 53.31 72.29
CA SER A 250 0.16 54.56 72.38
C SER A 250 1.12 54.67 71.18
N TRP A 251 0.67 55.27 70.09
CA TRP A 251 1.54 55.66 68.98
C TRP A 251 2.55 56.72 69.48
N GLN A 252 3.79 56.32 69.81
CA GLN A 252 4.87 57.29 69.98
C GLN A 252 5.29 57.79 68.59
N GLN A 253 4.77 58.95 68.21
CA GLN A 253 5.26 59.76 67.10
C GLN A 253 6.70 60.21 67.42
N GLN A 254 7.71 59.52 66.89
CA GLN A 254 9.06 60.08 66.81
C GLN A 254 9.04 61.21 65.78
N GLY A 255 8.89 62.44 66.27
CA GLY A 255 9.22 63.64 65.52
C GLY A 255 10.73 63.82 65.43
N ILE A 256 11.15 64.23 64.23
CA ILE A 256 12.49 64.65 63.73
C ILE A 256 13.45 65.15 64.81
#